data_AF-A0A9E5N5R8-F1
#
_entry.id   AF-A0A9E5N5R8-F1
#
_cell.length_a   1.000
_cell.length_b   1.000
_cell.length_c   1.000
_cell.angle_alpha   90.00
_cell.angle_beta   90.00
_cell.angle_gamma   90.00
#
_symmetry.space_group_name_H-M   'P 1'
#
loop_
_entity.id
_entity.type
_entity.pdbx_description
1 polymer ?
#
loop_
_entity_poly.entity_id
_entity_poly.type
_entity_poly.pdbx_seq_one_letter_code
_entity_poly.pdbx_strand_id
1 'polypeptide(L)'
;EFVRSGGALYASCRSSSRDKTGGKPSDFLLADVLGVSLAAEAEGRLNFLTPAEDSFKDMLAPQDYLIHEGIFMQIKLAGAEILATRTRPWFDPDKRNVSGGFSSIHSNPPGPRGTEPALTRNVFGKGTAVYSAMAFERVEEEINTHVLSALMRSLLQRPPWFEAKAHPSVEITYFDQPENERVVLSVVVNQADLPNVPVDVTIRARIPNGANPKDVVLLPDETLLNFRRADGDYIEFDLRQVPVFAMVAVGYGV
;
A
#
# COMPACT_ATOMS: atom_id res chain seq x y z
N GLU A 1 4.06 -2.92 -22.09
CA GLU A 1 5.08 -1.86 -22.16
C GLU A 1 5.48 -1.28 -20.81
N PHE A 2 4.59 -0.64 -20.02
CA PHE A 2 4.97 -0.05 -18.72
C PHE A 2 5.78 -1.01 -17.82
N VAL A 3 5.21 -2.15 -17.42
CA VAL A 3 5.91 -3.14 -16.57
C VAL A 3 7.16 -3.68 -17.27
N ARG A 4 7.05 -4.04 -18.56
CA ARG A 4 8.17 -4.57 -19.36
C ARG A 4 9.41 -3.67 -19.33
N SER A 5 9.21 -2.35 -19.37
CA SER A 5 10.29 -1.34 -19.37
C SER A 5 10.87 -1.04 -17.99
N GLY A 6 10.40 -1.73 -16.94
CA GLY A 6 10.76 -1.43 -15.56
C GLY A 6 9.66 -0.64 -14.87
N GLY A 7 8.39 -0.92 -15.11
CA GLY A 7 7.30 -0.40 -14.27
C GLY A 7 7.02 -1.34 -13.09
N ALA A 8 6.48 -0.80 -12.00
CA ALA A 8 5.91 -1.61 -10.93
C ALA A 8 4.38 -1.49 -10.93
N LEU A 9 3.68 -2.62 -10.92
CA LEU A 9 2.23 -2.68 -10.99
C LEU A 9 1.67 -3.41 -9.76
N TYR A 10 0.63 -2.86 -9.16
CA TYR A 10 -0.25 -3.56 -8.24
C TYR A 10 -1.65 -3.65 -8.85
N ALA A 11 -2.25 -4.83 -8.79
CA ALA A 11 -3.63 -5.07 -9.21
C ALA A 11 -4.32 -5.98 -8.21
N SER A 12 -5.60 -5.74 -7.94
CA SER A 12 -6.38 -6.51 -6.97
C SER A 12 -7.72 -6.97 -7.53
N CYS A 13 -8.21 -8.10 -7.03
CA CYS A 13 -9.56 -8.60 -7.23
C CYS A 13 -9.92 -8.65 -8.73
N ARG A 14 -10.98 -7.95 -9.14
CA ARG A 14 -11.50 -7.91 -10.52
C ARG A 14 -10.70 -7.01 -11.47
N SER A 15 -9.57 -6.45 -11.05
CA SER A 15 -8.67 -5.73 -11.95
C SER A 15 -8.31 -6.62 -13.15
N SER A 16 -8.41 -6.08 -14.36
CA SER A 16 -8.17 -6.82 -15.61
C SER A 16 -9.23 -7.90 -15.97
N SER A 17 -10.33 -8.03 -15.22
CA SER A 17 -11.34 -9.08 -15.48
C SER A 17 -12.45 -8.68 -16.46
N ARG A 18 -12.39 -7.47 -17.02
CA ARG A 18 -13.39 -6.94 -17.96
C ARG A 18 -12.72 -6.12 -19.05
N ASP A 19 -13.28 -6.19 -20.25
CA ASP A 19 -12.87 -5.33 -21.36
C ASP A 19 -13.51 -3.93 -21.28
N LYS A 20 -13.13 -3.07 -22.23
CA LYS A 20 -13.64 -1.70 -22.34
C LYS A 20 -15.14 -1.57 -22.59
N THR A 21 -15.81 -2.65 -23.01
CA THR A 21 -17.27 -2.68 -23.22
C THR A 21 -18.01 -3.32 -22.04
N GLY A 22 -17.28 -3.78 -21.02
CA GLY A 22 -17.82 -4.48 -19.87
C GLY A 22 -17.95 -5.99 -20.06
N GLY A 23 -17.50 -6.51 -21.22
CA GLY A 23 -17.43 -7.93 -21.52
C GLY A 23 -16.57 -8.68 -20.51
N LYS A 24 -16.91 -9.95 -20.28
CA LYS A 24 -16.19 -10.84 -19.36
C LYS A 24 -15.33 -11.81 -20.18
N PRO A 25 -14.06 -11.47 -20.45
CA PRO A 25 -13.13 -12.41 -21.09
C PRO A 25 -12.99 -13.70 -20.25
N SER A 26 -12.54 -14.78 -20.89
CA SER A 26 -12.29 -16.06 -20.23
C SER A 26 -11.09 -16.05 -19.28
N ASP A 27 -10.23 -15.04 -19.40
CA ASP A 27 -9.03 -14.83 -18.57
C ASP A 27 -8.84 -13.31 -18.31
N PHE A 28 -7.92 -12.94 -17.43
CA PHE A 28 -7.49 -11.56 -17.26
C PHE A 28 -6.86 -11.01 -18.55
N LEU A 29 -7.15 -9.76 -18.88
CA LEU A 29 -6.55 -9.08 -20.04
C LEU A 29 -5.04 -8.86 -19.89
N LEU A 30 -4.52 -8.94 -18.67
CA LEU A 30 -3.12 -8.80 -18.30
C LEU A 30 -2.56 -10.09 -17.67
N ALA A 31 -3.15 -11.25 -17.97
CA ALA A 31 -2.75 -12.52 -17.35
C ALA A 31 -1.24 -12.81 -17.47
N ASP A 32 -0.64 -12.49 -18.62
CA ASP A 32 0.78 -12.62 -18.89
C ASP A 32 1.64 -11.68 -18.01
N VAL A 33 1.22 -10.43 -17.84
CA VAL A 33 1.89 -9.45 -16.99
C VAL A 33 1.78 -9.82 -15.52
N LEU A 34 0.59 -10.25 -15.08
CA LEU A 34 0.32 -10.64 -13.70
C LEU A 34 0.92 -12.01 -13.35
N GLY A 35 1.26 -12.83 -14.36
CA GLY A 35 1.79 -14.18 -14.17
C GLY A 35 0.77 -15.15 -13.58
N VAL A 36 -0.52 -14.84 -13.74
CA VAL A 36 -1.66 -15.63 -13.23
C VAL A 36 -2.84 -15.57 -14.19
N SER A 37 -3.59 -16.65 -14.27
CA SER A 37 -4.84 -16.73 -15.03
C SER A 37 -6.06 -16.79 -14.11
N LEU A 38 -7.15 -16.17 -14.53
CA LEU A 38 -8.46 -16.24 -13.86
C LEU A 38 -9.08 -17.62 -14.07
N ALA A 39 -9.49 -18.27 -12.99
CA ALA A 39 -10.27 -19.50 -13.03
C ALA A 39 -11.77 -19.23 -12.77
N ALA A 40 -12.07 -18.55 -11.66
CA ALA A 40 -13.44 -18.28 -11.24
C ALA A 40 -13.46 -17.22 -10.12
N GLU A 41 -14.67 -16.81 -9.73
CA GLU A 41 -14.91 -16.19 -8.42
C GLU A 41 -15.16 -17.32 -7.40
N ALA A 42 -14.49 -17.28 -6.25
CA ALA A 42 -14.62 -18.32 -5.25
C ALA A 42 -15.93 -18.20 -4.46
N GLU A 43 -16.42 -19.35 -3.97
CA GLU A 43 -17.39 -19.37 -2.89
C GLU A 43 -16.78 -18.91 -1.56
N GLY A 44 -17.64 -18.39 -0.68
CA GLY A 44 -17.30 -17.94 0.67
C GLY A 44 -16.68 -16.55 0.69
N ARG A 45 -17.24 -15.67 1.52
CA ARG A 45 -16.81 -14.26 1.61
C ARG A 45 -15.74 -14.02 2.67
N LEU A 46 -15.68 -14.81 3.74
CA LEU A 46 -14.66 -14.64 4.78
C LEU A 46 -13.36 -15.35 4.37
N ASN A 47 -12.28 -14.58 4.30
CA ASN A 47 -10.97 -15.05 3.84
C ASN A 47 -9.86 -14.57 4.78
N PHE A 48 -8.81 -15.39 4.89
CA PHE A 48 -7.58 -15.04 5.59
C PHE A 48 -6.41 -15.14 4.63
N LEU A 49 -5.62 -14.07 4.46
CA LEU A 49 -4.32 -14.18 3.80
C LEU A 49 -3.33 -14.73 4.81
N THR A 50 -2.70 -15.85 4.48
CA THR A 50 -1.64 -16.46 5.27
C THR A 50 -0.32 -16.27 4.55
N PRO A 51 0.71 -15.70 5.20
CA PRO A 51 2.02 -15.56 4.58
C PRO A 51 2.58 -16.88 4.09
N ALA A 52 2.98 -16.92 2.82
CA ALA A 52 3.71 -18.04 2.22
C ALA A 52 5.23 -17.83 2.33
N GLU A 53 5.67 -16.58 2.35
CA GLU A 53 7.06 -16.13 2.40
C GLU A 53 7.31 -15.22 3.61
N ASP A 54 8.54 -15.24 4.13
CA ASP A 54 8.94 -14.39 5.26
C ASP A 54 8.78 -12.90 4.93
N SER A 55 9.03 -12.51 3.67
CA SER A 55 8.89 -11.13 3.23
C SER A 55 7.48 -10.56 3.42
N PHE A 56 6.42 -11.36 3.27
CA PHE A 56 5.05 -10.93 3.54
C PHE A 56 4.68 -11.08 5.02
N LYS A 57 5.26 -12.07 5.71
CA LYS A 57 5.09 -12.25 7.15
C LYS A 57 5.59 -11.02 7.92
N ASP A 58 6.74 -10.48 7.53
CA ASP A 58 7.31 -9.28 8.13
C ASP A 58 6.41 -8.04 7.93
N MET A 59 5.75 -7.93 6.78
CA MET A 59 4.77 -6.86 6.51
C MET A 59 3.49 -6.98 7.33
N LEU A 60 3.14 -8.20 7.75
CA LEU A 60 1.90 -8.48 8.47
C LEU A 60 2.08 -8.44 9.99
N ALA A 61 3.32 -8.49 10.47
CA ALA A 61 3.63 -8.50 11.89
C ALA A 61 2.97 -7.33 12.64
N PRO A 62 2.44 -7.55 13.86
CA PRO A 62 2.52 -8.79 14.64
C PRO A 62 1.41 -9.81 14.34
N GLN A 63 0.57 -9.59 13.32
CA GLN A 63 -0.53 -10.49 12.98
C GLN A 63 -0.03 -11.70 12.18
N ASP A 64 -0.71 -12.84 12.32
CA ASP A 64 -0.44 -14.04 11.52
C ASP A 64 -1.26 -14.09 10.22
N TYR A 65 -2.37 -13.34 10.18
CA TYR A 65 -3.31 -13.34 9.07
C TYR A 65 -3.85 -11.93 8.78
N LEU A 66 -4.07 -11.64 7.50
CA LEU A 66 -4.89 -10.50 7.11
C LEU A 66 -6.30 -10.99 6.82
N ILE A 67 -7.29 -10.42 7.52
CA ILE A 67 -8.70 -10.79 7.35
C ILE A 67 -9.29 -9.98 6.20
N HIS A 68 -10.06 -10.63 5.33
CA HIS A 68 -10.83 -9.96 4.30
C HIS A 68 -12.19 -10.62 4.13
N GLU A 69 -13.24 -9.83 4.35
CA GLU A 69 -14.61 -10.21 4.00
C GLU A 69 -14.98 -9.62 2.64
N GLY A 70 -15.07 -10.48 1.63
CA GLY A 70 -15.36 -10.01 0.27
C GLY A 70 -15.10 -11.06 -0.80
N ILE A 71 -15.01 -10.55 -2.03
CA ILE A 71 -14.79 -11.36 -3.22
C ILE A 71 -13.36 -11.88 -3.22
N PHE A 72 -13.22 -13.17 -3.49
CA PHE A 72 -11.94 -13.80 -3.75
C PHE A 72 -11.91 -14.35 -5.19
N MET A 73 -10.90 -13.98 -5.97
CA MET A 73 -10.70 -14.49 -7.32
C MET A 73 -9.86 -15.78 -7.25
N GLN A 74 -10.41 -16.89 -7.71
CA GLN A 74 -9.62 -18.11 -7.90
C GLN A 74 -8.71 -17.93 -9.10
N ILE A 75 -7.41 -18.10 -8.87
CA ILE A 75 -6.38 -17.93 -9.89
C ILE A 75 -5.53 -19.19 -10.05
N LYS A 76 -4.98 -19.36 -11.24
CA LYS A 76 -3.96 -20.35 -11.56
C LYS A 76 -2.63 -19.64 -11.77
N LEU A 77 -1.55 -20.18 -11.22
CA LEU A 77 -0.22 -19.64 -11.47
C LEU A 77 0.20 -19.88 -12.92
N ALA A 78 0.81 -18.87 -13.51
CA ALA A 78 1.41 -18.89 -14.85
C ALA A 78 2.81 -18.26 -14.81
N GLY A 79 3.58 -18.57 -13.76
CA GLY A 79 4.96 -18.10 -13.56
C GLY A 79 5.17 -17.17 -12.36
N ALA A 80 4.09 -16.70 -11.72
CA ALA A 80 4.19 -15.89 -10.52
C ALA A 80 4.59 -16.71 -9.27
N GLU A 81 5.35 -16.07 -8.38
CA GLU A 81 5.65 -16.50 -7.02
C GLU A 81 4.47 -16.22 -6.09
N ILE A 82 4.24 -17.09 -5.10
CA ILE A 82 3.19 -16.88 -4.08
C ILE A 82 3.80 -16.15 -2.89
N LEU A 83 3.26 -14.99 -2.55
CA LEU A 83 3.60 -14.25 -1.33
C LEU A 83 2.68 -14.62 -0.16
N ALA A 84 1.41 -14.91 -0.46
CA ALA A 84 0.42 -15.37 0.52
C ALA A 84 -0.60 -16.33 -0.10
N THR A 85 -1.10 -17.25 0.71
CA THR A 85 -2.19 -18.16 0.35
C THR A 85 -3.49 -17.78 1.06
N ARG A 86 -4.61 -18.27 0.54
CA ARG A 86 -5.92 -18.14 1.17
C ARG A 86 -6.10 -19.27 2.16
N THR A 87 -6.33 -18.92 3.41
CA THR A 87 -6.90 -19.82 4.42
C THR A 87 -8.38 -19.50 4.54
N ARG A 88 -9.21 -20.54 4.53
CA ARG A 88 -10.66 -20.43 4.73
C ARG A 88 -10.96 -20.50 6.23
N PRO A 89 -12.07 -19.95 6.71
CA PRO A 89 -12.50 -20.18 8.08
C PRO A 89 -12.75 -21.67 8.36
N TRP A 90 -12.76 -22.04 9.64
CA TRP A 90 -13.13 -23.39 10.08
C TRP A 90 -14.56 -23.78 9.67
N PHE A 91 -15.47 -22.79 9.61
CA PHE A 91 -16.83 -22.94 9.14
C PHE A 91 -17.15 -21.90 8.07
N ASP A 92 -17.81 -22.29 6.98
CA ASP A 92 -18.23 -21.34 5.95
C ASP A 92 -19.45 -20.53 6.45
N PRO A 93 -19.32 -19.22 6.71
CA PRO A 93 -20.41 -18.42 7.26
C PRO A 93 -21.58 -18.25 6.27
N ASP A 94 -21.33 -18.43 4.97
CA ASP A 94 -22.35 -18.30 3.94
C ASP A 94 -23.16 -19.60 3.73
N LYS A 95 -22.72 -20.71 4.35
CA LYS A 95 -23.43 -22.00 4.29
C LYS A 95 -24.23 -22.21 5.56
N ARG A 96 -25.49 -22.62 5.40
CA ARG A 96 -26.32 -23.05 6.54
C ARG A 96 -25.61 -24.20 7.26
N ASN A 97 -25.46 -24.10 8.57
CA ASN A 97 -24.98 -25.21 9.40
C ASN A 97 -25.95 -26.41 9.27
N VAL A 98 -25.61 -27.37 8.41
CA VAL A 98 -26.46 -28.55 8.15
C VAL A 98 -26.28 -29.65 9.19
N SER A 99 -25.27 -29.55 10.05
CA SER A 99 -25.03 -30.47 11.17
C SER A 99 -24.48 -29.65 12.34
N GLY A 100 -25.21 -29.60 13.45
CA GLY A 100 -24.92 -28.72 14.58
C GLY A 100 -23.48 -28.86 15.10
N GLY A 101 -22.89 -27.74 15.52
CA GLY A 101 -21.65 -27.78 16.30
C GLY A 101 -20.90 -26.47 16.49
N PHE A 102 -21.05 -25.48 15.59
CA PHE A 102 -20.35 -24.21 15.74
C PHE A 102 -21.31 -23.03 15.74
N SER A 103 -21.52 -22.51 16.94
CA SER A 103 -22.14 -21.21 17.17
C SER A 103 -21.12 -20.39 17.93
N SER A 104 -20.44 -19.51 17.22
CA SER A 104 -19.68 -18.42 17.81
C SER A 104 -20.33 -17.15 17.33
N ILE A 105 -20.82 -16.35 18.28
CA ILE A 105 -21.44 -15.06 17.98
C ILE A 105 -20.42 -13.99 17.57
N HIS A 106 -19.12 -14.22 17.79
CA HIS A 106 -18.08 -13.18 17.67
C HIS A 106 -16.80 -13.62 16.94
N SER A 107 -16.62 -14.89 16.58
CA SER A 107 -15.35 -15.33 15.98
C SER A 107 -15.51 -16.56 15.11
N ASN A 108 -15.01 -16.46 13.88
CA ASN A 108 -14.83 -17.60 12.99
C ASN A 108 -13.34 -17.69 12.65
N PRO A 109 -12.56 -18.50 13.40
CA PRO A 109 -11.11 -18.49 13.29
C PRO A 109 -10.64 -19.04 11.92
N PRO A 110 -9.40 -18.72 11.50
CA PRO A 110 -8.80 -19.36 10.35
C PRO A 110 -8.80 -20.89 10.54
N GLY A 111 -9.20 -21.58 9.48
CA GLY A 111 -9.16 -23.02 9.34
C GLY A 111 -7.73 -23.56 9.15
N PRO A 112 -7.60 -24.84 8.78
CA PRO A 112 -6.33 -25.37 8.30
C PRO A 112 -5.76 -24.53 7.17
N ARG A 113 -4.44 -24.32 7.19
CA ARG A 113 -3.74 -23.50 6.20
C ARG A 113 -4.04 -23.96 4.78
N GLY A 114 -4.54 -23.05 3.96
CA GLY A 114 -4.85 -23.34 2.56
C GLY A 114 -3.65 -23.13 1.63
N THR A 115 -3.77 -23.69 0.42
CA THR A 115 -2.75 -23.63 -0.65
C THR A 115 -3.18 -22.78 -1.83
N GLU A 116 -4.41 -22.25 -1.84
CA GLU A 116 -4.92 -21.38 -2.91
C GLU A 116 -4.10 -20.08 -2.95
N PRO A 117 -3.48 -19.69 -4.08
CA PRO A 117 -2.73 -18.43 -4.16
C PRO A 117 -3.63 -17.22 -3.91
N ALA A 118 -3.22 -16.31 -3.03
CA ALA A 118 -3.99 -15.13 -2.65
C ALA A 118 -3.27 -13.81 -2.94
N LEU A 119 -1.94 -13.78 -2.78
CA LEU A 119 -1.09 -12.67 -3.17
C LEU A 119 0.10 -13.24 -3.93
N THR A 120 0.38 -12.70 -5.09
CA THR A 120 1.41 -13.23 -5.99
C THR A 120 2.27 -12.12 -6.56
N ARG A 121 3.51 -12.46 -6.92
CA ARG A 121 4.47 -11.55 -7.55
C ARG A 121 5.00 -12.18 -8.84
N ASN A 122 4.99 -11.40 -9.91
CA ASN A 122 5.56 -11.80 -11.19
C ASN A 122 6.61 -10.78 -11.65
N VAL A 123 7.71 -11.27 -12.21
CA VAL A 123 8.69 -10.43 -12.91
C VAL A 123 8.36 -10.46 -14.39
N PHE A 124 8.15 -9.29 -14.99
CA PHE A 124 7.79 -9.17 -16.39
C PHE A 124 8.69 -8.14 -17.09
N GLY A 125 9.62 -8.64 -17.91
CA GLY A 125 10.67 -7.81 -18.48
C GLY A 125 11.61 -7.29 -17.38
N LYS A 126 11.75 -5.96 -17.29
CA LYS A 126 12.57 -5.29 -16.25
C LYS A 126 11.76 -4.87 -15.01
N GLY A 127 10.45 -5.08 -15.02
CA GLY A 127 9.55 -4.64 -13.95
C GLY A 127 8.90 -5.78 -13.21
N THR A 128 8.02 -5.40 -12.29
CA THR A 128 7.36 -6.32 -11.36
C THR A 128 5.87 -6.05 -11.32
N ALA A 129 5.07 -7.10 -11.28
CA ALA A 129 3.64 -7.03 -11.04
C ALA A 129 3.30 -7.81 -9.76
N VAL A 130 2.48 -7.23 -8.89
CA VAL A 130 1.87 -7.93 -7.77
C VAL A 130 0.37 -8.00 -8.01
N TYR A 131 -0.19 -9.21 -7.88
CA TYR A 131 -1.61 -9.44 -7.96
C TYR A 131 -2.15 -9.97 -6.63
N SER A 132 -3.20 -9.32 -6.12
CA SER A 132 -4.00 -9.80 -5.00
C SER A 132 -5.32 -10.36 -5.50
N ALA A 133 -5.66 -11.59 -5.10
CA ALA A 133 -6.94 -12.24 -5.41
C ALA A 133 -8.14 -11.53 -4.75
N MET A 134 -7.90 -10.57 -3.85
CA MET A 134 -8.94 -9.81 -3.16
C MET A 134 -8.56 -8.35 -3.00
N ALA A 135 -9.55 -7.49 -2.72
CA ALA A 135 -9.36 -6.06 -2.59
C ALA A 135 -9.23 -5.67 -1.12
N PHE A 136 -8.17 -6.16 -0.45
CA PHE A 136 -7.97 -5.90 0.98
C PHE A 136 -7.69 -4.41 1.26
N GLU A 137 -7.22 -3.66 0.26
CA GLU A 137 -7.04 -2.21 0.34
C GLU A 137 -8.35 -1.41 0.49
N ARG A 138 -9.51 -2.04 0.28
CA ARG A 138 -10.83 -1.40 0.47
C ARG A 138 -11.33 -1.47 1.91
N VAL A 139 -10.59 -2.13 2.80
CA VAL A 139 -10.93 -2.29 4.21
C VAL A 139 -10.17 -1.22 4.99
N GLU A 140 -10.91 -0.35 5.68
CA GLU A 140 -10.38 0.79 6.44
C GLU A 140 -9.88 0.37 7.82
N GLU A 141 -8.99 -0.61 7.85
CA GLU A 141 -8.33 -1.08 9.08
C GLU A 141 -6.85 -0.70 9.04
N GLU A 142 -6.27 -0.40 10.22
CA GLU A 142 -4.88 0.05 10.33
C GLU A 142 -3.90 -0.96 9.72
N ILE A 143 -4.11 -2.25 9.99
CA ILE A 143 -3.26 -3.33 9.47
C ILE A 143 -3.33 -3.43 7.95
N ASN A 144 -4.49 -3.21 7.33
CA ASN A 144 -4.65 -3.22 5.87
C ASN A 144 -3.87 -2.06 5.23
N THR A 145 -3.95 -0.88 5.83
CA THR A 145 -3.19 0.30 5.40
C THR A 145 -1.69 0.09 5.56
N HIS A 146 -1.27 -0.52 6.67
CA HIS A 146 0.13 -0.86 6.93
C HIS A 146 0.68 -1.84 5.89
N VAL A 147 0.01 -2.98 5.68
CA VAL A 147 0.41 -4.01 4.70
C VAL A 147 0.45 -3.43 3.29
N LEU A 148 -0.56 -2.65 2.90
CA LEU A 148 -0.57 -1.99 1.59
C LEU A 148 0.60 -1.03 1.45
N SER A 149 0.88 -0.21 2.47
CA SER A 149 2.00 0.74 2.46
C SER A 149 3.35 0.04 2.36
N ALA A 150 3.55 -1.05 3.11
CA ALA A 150 4.76 -1.87 3.04
C ALA A 150 4.92 -2.54 1.67
N LEU A 151 3.82 -3.04 1.10
CA LEU A 151 3.80 -3.62 -0.25
C LEU A 151 4.14 -2.56 -1.31
N MET A 152 3.53 -1.37 -1.26
CA MET A 152 3.82 -0.28 -2.19
C MET A 152 5.27 0.17 -2.09
N ARG A 153 5.82 0.27 -0.87
CA ARG A 153 7.24 0.54 -0.65
C ARG A 153 8.14 -0.50 -1.29
N SER A 154 7.80 -1.79 -1.17
CA SER A 154 8.56 -2.88 -1.82
C SER A 154 8.53 -2.83 -3.36
N LEU A 155 7.55 -2.13 -3.94
CA LEU A 155 7.41 -1.93 -5.39
C LEU A 155 8.11 -0.67 -5.90
N LEU A 156 8.57 0.22 -5.01
CA LEU A 156 9.31 1.41 -5.42
C LEU A 156 10.68 1.01 -5.97
N GLN A 157 10.94 1.39 -7.22
CA GLN A 157 12.22 1.13 -7.88
C GLN A 157 13.28 2.20 -7.60
N ARG A 158 12.86 3.30 -6.99
CA ARG A 158 13.72 4.39 -6.55
C ARG A 158 13.31 4.79 -5.14
N PRO A 159 14.23 5.30 -4.32
CA PRO A 159 13.89 5.87 -3.03
C PRO A 159 12.78 6.93 -3.18
N PRO A 160 11.83 7.00 -2.22
CA PRO A 160 10.72 7.95 -2.28
C PRO A 160 11.24 9.40 -2.22
N TRP A 161 10.52 10.35 -2.81
CA TRP A 161 10.92 11.77 -2.74
C TRP A 161 10.85 12.32 -1.32
N PHE A 162 10.01 11.75 -0.47
CA PHE A 162 9.98 12.06 0.94
C PHE A 162 9.43 10.88 1.74
N GLU A 163 9.69 10.91 3.04
CA GLU A 163 9.07 10.08 4.04
C GLU A 163 8.61 10.96 5.19
N ALA A 164 7.61 10.53 5.95
CA ALA A 164 7.20 11.23 7.15
C ALA A 164 6.86 10.27 8.27
N LYS A 165 7.21 10.68 9.48
CA LYS A 165 6.65 10.13 10.72
C LYS A 165 5.58 11.12 11.17
N ALA A 166 4.33 10.72 11.01
CA ALA A 166 3.17 11.57 11.24
C ALA A 166 1.99 10.76 11.77
N HIS A 167 0.98 11.45 12.30
CA HIS A 167 -0.31 10.84 12.57
C HIS A 167 -0.97 10.39 11.24
N PRO A 168 -1.75 9.28 11.18
CA PRO A 168 -2.38 8.79 9.95
C PRO A 168 -3.30 9.79 9.23
N SER A 169 -3.76 10.82 9.95
CA SER A 169 -4.56 11.91 9.37
C SER A 169 -3.77 12.93 8.57
N VAL A 170 -2.43 12.79 8.49
CA VAL A 170 -1.58 13.76 7.81
C VAL A 170 -1.37 13.37 6.36
N GLU A 171 -1.74 14.29 5.47
CA GLU A 171 -1.47 14.20 4.04
C GLU A 171 -0.33 15.17 3.69
N ILE A 172 0.60 14.72 2.85
CA ILE A 172 1.75 15.53 2.43
C ILE A 172 1.88 15.47 0.91
N THR A 173 2.04 16.64 0.29
CA THR A 173 2.46 16.74 -1.11
C THR A 173 3.85 17.33 -1.19
N TYR A 174 4.63 16.84 -2.14
CA TYR A 174 5.99 17.30 -2.46
C TYR A 174 5.97 17.85 -3.88
N PHE A 175 6.40 19.10 -4.05
CA PHE A 175 6.42 19.76 -5.34
C PHE A 175 7.79 20.41 -5.60
N ASP A 176 8.51 19.91 -6.59
CA ASP A 176 9.78 20.48 -7.02
C ASP A 176 9.55 21.70 -7.92
N GLN A 177 10.24 22.80 -7.63
CA GLN A 177 10.22 24.07 -8.38
C GLN A 177 11.65 24.44 -8.81
N PRO A 178 12.21 23.77 -9.83
CA PRO A 178 13.58 23.99 -10.27
C PRO A 178 13.86 25.42 -10.71
N GLU A 179 12.88 26.10 -11.29
CA GLU A 179 12.98 27.51 -11.67
C GLU A 179 13.16 28.47 -10.49
N ASN A 180 12.78 28.05 -9.28
CA ASN A 180 12.93 28.80 -8.04
C ASN A 180 13.95 28.14 -7.08
N GLU A 181 14.69 27.14 -7.57
CA GLU A 181 15.65 26.34 -6.80
C GLU A 181 15.11 25.87 -5.43
N ARG A 182 13.86 25.39 -5.40
CA ARG A 182 13.25 24.96 -4.14
C ARG A 182 12.27 23.81 -4.31
N VAL A 183 12.02 23.11 -3.21
CA VAL A 183 10.90 22.19 -3.04
C VAL A 183 9.86 22.84 -2.15
N VAL A 184 8.58 22.69 -2.47
CA VAL A 184 7.47 23.06 -1.60
C VAL A 184 6.78 21.79 -1.09
N LEU A 185 6.67 21.69 0.24
CA LEU A 185 5.95 20.64 0.94
C LEU A 185 4.69 21.24 1.57
N SER A 186 3.53 20.68 1.24
CA SER A 186 2.25 21.05 1.85
C SER A 186 1.79 19.94 2.75
N VAL A 187 1.53 20.26 4.03
CA VAL A 187 1.16 19.31 5.08
C VAL A 187 -0.25 19.66 5.54
N VAL A 188 -1.20 18.75 5.37
CA VAL A 188 -2.61 18.91 5.74
C VAL A 188 -2.96 17.91 6.83
N VAL A 189 -3.63 18.36 7.89
CA VAL A 189 -4.16 17.52 8.96
C VAL A 189 -5.65 17.36 8.72
N ASN A 190 -6.06 16.15 8.35
CA ASN A 190 -7.43 15.81 8.00
C ASN A 190 -7.99 14.75 8.98
N GLN A 191 -8.37 15.19 10.18
CA GLN A 191 -9.00 14.32 11.18
C GLN A 191 -10.51 14.27 10.96
N ALA A 192 -11.10 13.08 11.13
CA ALA A 192 -12.54 12.88 10.96
C ALA A 192 -13.35 13.61 12.05
N ASP A 193 -12.83 13.62 13.27
CA ASP A 193 -13.45 14.27 14.43
C ASP A 193 -12.96 15.71 14.56
N LEU A 194 -13.92 16.62 14.76
CA LEU A 194 -13.64 18.04 15.02
C LEU A 194 -13.75 18.36 16.51
N PRO A 195 -12.95 19.32 17.03
CA PRO A 195 -11.93 20.08 16.31
C PRO A 195 -10.65 19.27 16.09
N ASN A 196 -9.90 19.60 15.03
CA ASN A 196 -8.57 19.02 14.82
C ASN A 196 -7.66 19.30 16.02
N VAL A 197 -6.97 18.26 16.47
CA VAL A 197 -5.90 18.34 17.45
C VAL A 197 -4.58 18.55 16.69
N PRO A 198 -3.78 19.58 17.03
CA PRO A 198 -2.49 19.78 16.39
C PRO A 198 -1.57 18.57 16.52
N VAL A 199 -0.87 18.25 15.43
CA VAL A 199 0.03 17.07 15.37
C VAL A 199 1.46 17.48 15.06
N ASP A 200 2.39 16.70 15.59
CA ASP A 200 3.81 16.82 15.23
C ASP A 200 4.10 15.93 14.01
N VAL A 201 4.94 16.44 13.11
CA VAL A 201 5.31 15.76 11.87
C VAL A 201 6.83 15.87 11.68
N THR A 202 7.51 14.73 11.58
CA THR A 202 8.93 14.69 11.16
C THR A 202 8.97 14.32 9.68
N ILE A 203 9.57 15.15 8.85
CA ILE A 203 9.67 14.94 7.41
C ILE A 203 11.12 14.68 7.03
N ARG A 204 11.35 13.60 6.27
CA ARG A 204 12.58 13.35 5.53
C ARG A 204 12.33 13.65 4.06
N ALA A 205 12.91 14.73 3.54
CA ALA A 205 12.72 15.14 2.15
C ALA A 205 14.02 14.94 1.36
N ARG A 206 13.91 14.31 0.19
CA ARG A 206 15.03 14.12 -0.73
C ARG A 206 15.26 15.41 -1.52
N ILE A 207 16.51 15.85 -1.66
CA ILE A 207 16.84 16.99 -2.50
C ILE A 207 16.97 16.56 -3.97
N PRO A 208 16.32 17.25 -4.93
CA PRO A 208 16.43 16.93 -6.35
C PRO A 208 17.87 17.01 -6.88
N ASN A 209 18.19 16.13 -7.82
CA ASN A 209 19.43 16.17 -8.62
C ASN A 209 20.75 16.19 -7.83
N GLY A 210 20.75 15.74 -6.56
CA GLY A 210 21.94 15.78 -5.71
C GLY A 210 22.38 17.21 -5.32
N ALA A 211 21.48 18.19 -5.45
CA ALA A 211 21.75 19.56 -5.03
C ALA A 211 21.99 19.67 -3.52
N ASN A 212 22.64 20.74 -3.10
CA ASN A 212 22.87 21.03 -1.69
C ASN A 212 21.67 21.78 -1.10
N PRO A 213 21.13 21.34 0.05
CA PRO A 213 20.11 22.11 0.77
C PRO A 213 20.72 23.40 1.30
N LYS A 214 20.03 24.53 1.10
CA LYS A 214 20.43 25.87 1.58
C LYS A 214 19.74 26.21 2.89
N ASP A 215 18.41 26.11 2.89
CA ASP A 215 17.56 26.46 4.02
C ASP A 215 16.26 25.65 3.99
N VAL A 216 15.56 25.68 5.12
CA VAL A 216 14.20 25.19 5.25
C VAL A 216 13.41 26.29 5.96
N VAL A 217 12.33 26.75 5.35
CA VAL A 217 11.51 27.84 5.88
C VAL A 217 10.04 27.43 5.97
N LEU A 218 9.39 27.77 7.08
CA LEU A 218 7.95 27.67 7.25
C LEU A 218 7.28 28.87 6.57
N LEU A 219 6.35 28.60 5.68
CA LEU A 219 5.60 29.60 4.93
C LEU A 219 4.24 29.91 5.61
N PRO A 220 3.70 31.12 5.42
CA PRO A 220 4.22 32.21 4.59
C PRO A 220 5.22 33.13 5.28
N ASP A 221 5.40 33.01 6.60
CA ASP A 221 6.21 33.96 7.40
C ASP A 221 7.72 33.80 7.20
N GLU A 222 8.16 32.84 6.37
CA GLU A 222 9.55 32.49 6.08
C GLU A 222 10.39 32.25 7.34
N THR A 223 9.76 31.66 8.36
CA THR A 223 10.45 31.34 9.61
C THR A 223 11.42 30.19 9.37
N LEU A 224 12.70 30.41 9.61
CA LEU A 224 13.74 29.40 9.47
C LEU A 224 13.46 28.20 10.40
N LEU A 225 13.50 27.01 9.81
CA LEU A 225 13.43 25.74 10.50
C LEU A 225 14.82 25.12 10.54
N ASN A 226 15.15 24.52 11.68
CA ASN A 226 16.34 23.68 11.77
C ASN A 226 16.11 22.41 10.96
N PHE A 227 17.11 22.03 10.17
CA PHE A 227 17.15 20.76 9.48
C PHE A 227 18.52 20.11 9.67
N ARG A 228 18.56 18.80 9.48
CA ARG A 228 19.80 18.01 9.48
C ARG A 228 19.90 17.21 8.20
N ARG A 229 21.11 16.94 7.73
CA ARG A 229 21.33 15.93 6.69
C ARG A 229 21.05 14.55 7.30
N ALA A 230 20.29 13.74 6.58
CA ALA A 230 20.04 12.33 6.89
C ALA A 230 20.74 11.45 5.85
N ASP A 231 20.64 10.13 5.99
CA ASP A 231 21.30 9.19 5.06
C ASP A 231 20.90 9.45 3.60
N GLY A 232 21.88 9.39 2.69
CA GLY A 232 21.68 9.62 1.26
C GLY A 232 21.44 11.09 0.90
N ASP A 233 20.49 11.34 0.00
CA ASP A 233 20.14 12.68 -0.50
C ASP A 233 19.04 13.36 0.35
N TYR A 234 18.81 12.89 1.59
CA TYR A 234 17.71 13.38 2.43
C TYR A 234 18.17 14.46 3.40
N ILE A 235 17.30 15.43 3.61
CA ILE A 235 17.28 16.26 4.81
C ILE A 235 16.12 15.84 5.70
N GLU A 236 16.24 16.12 7.00
CA GLU A 236 15.17 15.90 7.97
C GLU A 236 14.92 17.16 8.78
N PHE A 237 13.64 17.47 9.00
CA PHE A 237 13.19 18.57 9.85
C PHE A 237 11.84 18.23 10.50
N ASP A 238 11.54 18.95 11.59
CA ASP A 238 10.32 18.78 12.37
C ASP A 238 9.36 19.96 12.17
N LEU A 239 8.08 19.64 12.05
CA LEU A 239 6.98 20.57 12.23
C LEU A 239 6.27 20.22 13.53
N ARG A 240 6.13 21.21 14.41
CA ARG A 240 5.49 21.04 15.72
C ARG A 240 4.11 21.66 15.70
N GLN A 241 3.15 20.98 16.31
CA GLN A 241 1.80 21.49 16.52
C GLN A 241 1.14 22.01 15.23
N VAL A 242 1.23 21.25 14.13
CA VAL A 242 0.54 21.56 12.87
C VAL A 242 -0.96 21.48 13.11
N PRO A 243 -1.74 22.57 12.99
CA PRO A 243 -3.15 22.56 13.40
C PRO A 243 -4.06 21.96 12.32
N VAL A 244 -4.01 22.52 11.12
CA VAL A 244 -4.79 22.10 9.94
C VAL A 244 -3.91 22.06 8.71
N PHE A 245 -3.02 23.04 8.58
CA PHE A 245 -2.17 23.19 7.42
C PHE A 245 -0.83 23.80 7.81
N ALA A 246 0.24 23.30 7.23
CA ALA A 246 1.55 23.93 7.22
C ALA A 246 2.17 23.79 5.82
N MET A 247 2.96 24.77 5.42
CA MET A 247 3.68 24.74 4.15
C MET A 247 5.14 25.06 4.40
N VAL A 248 6.03 24.30 3.79
CA VAL A 248 7.48 24.44 3.97
C VAL A 248 8.13 24.58 2.61
N ALA A 249 9.05 25.54 2.47
CA ALA A 249 9.97 25.58 1.34
C ALA A 249 11.34 25.09 1.78
N VAL A 250 11.94 24.23 0.96
CA VAL A 250 13.32 23.77 1.09
C VAL A 250 14.10 24.35 -0.08
N GLY A 251 14.91 25.37 0.18
CA GLY A 251 15.81 25.93 -0.83
C GLY A 251 16.97 24.98 -1.11
N TYR A 252 17.38 24.89 -2.36
CA TYR A 252 18.56 24.12 -2.78
C TYR A 252 19.41 24.90 -3.80
N GLY A 253 20.60 24.40 -4.10
CA GLY A 253 21.45 24.93 -5.18
C GLY A 253 22.60 23.99 -5.52
N VAL A 254 23.28 24.32 -6.62
CA VAL A 254 24.47 23.59 -7.09
C VAL A 254 25.61 23.73 -6.08
#